data_AF-A0A4Y9YZ64-F1
#
_entry.id   AF-A0A4Y9YZ64-F1
#
_cell.length_a   1.000
_cell.length_b   1.000
_cell.length_c   1.000
_cell.angle_alpha   90.00
_cell.angle_beta   90.00
_cell.angle_gamma   90.00
#
_symmetry.space_group_name_H-M   'P 1'
#
loop_
_entity.id
_entity.type
_entity.pdbx_description
1 polymer ?
#
loop_
_entity_poly.entity_id
_entity_poly.type
_entity_poly.pdbx_seq_one_letter_code
_entity_poly.pdbx_strand_id
1 'polypeptide(L)'
;MTSARFSTFLTQIAQALREEKGPQLAYLLKPTSEHGKQLVKEFKNPTRQSLSYYEGSMEGPWDEIAIQYVLVVNHCAKRRAAEAFKEECTLVKMSPYAESRKWGVYYVVGLILKCYFRVTYRYYLGMLSFLNEDFAKAEQELTLAFYNCYTKARANQERVLTYLIPLRILRGHLPSRELLDRFPVLDDLFTPFIRAVRTGDIRAYDSALDQCERRLVDLNLYLTLEKARELCIRGLFRKVYVFSDIPRIHVLR
;
A
#
# COMPACT_ATOMS: atom_id res chain seq x y z
N MET A 1 -17.76 7.23 -33.63
CA MET A 1 -18.54 8.24 -32.88
C MET A 1 -17.59 8.95 -31.93
N THR A 2 -17.29 10.22 -32.18
CA THR A 2 -16.46 11.05 -31.30
C THR A 2 -17.21 11.30 -30.00
N SER A 3 -16.56 11.05 -28.86
CA SER A 3 -17.18 11.24 -27.56
C SER A 3 -17.01 12.71 -27.16
N ALA A 4 -18.13 13.44 -27.05
CA ALA A 4 -18.12 14.87 -26.79
C ALA A 4 -17.44 15.22 -25.45
N ARG A 5 -17.51 14.34 -24.45
CA ARG A 5 -16.92 14.63 -23.12
C ARG A 5 -15.41 14.40 -23.11
N PHE A 6 -14.89 13.37 -23.78
CA PHE A 6 -13.44 13.20 -23.94
C PHE A 6 -12.82 14.35 -24.76
N SER A 7 -13.48 14.80 -25.83
CA SER A 7 -13.01 15.99 -26.57
C SER A 7 -13.00 17.25 -25.68
N THR A 8 -13.98 17.39 -24.78
CA THR A 8 -14.01 18.47 -23.79
C THR A 8 -12.84 18.36 -22.79
N PHE A 9 -12.52 17.15 -22.33
CA PHE A 9 -11.37 16.88 -21.47
C PHE A 9 -10.04 17.24 -22.13
N LEU A 10 -9.83 16.80 -23.38
CA LEU A 10 -8.65 17.15 -24.16
C LEU A 10 -8.52 18.67 -24.32
N THR A 11 -9.64 19.37 -24.58
CA THR A 11 -9.66 20.83 -24.66
C THR A 11 -9.29 21.50 -23.33
N GLN A 12 -9.77 20.97 -22.20
CA GLN A 12 -9.44 21.46 -20.86
C GLN A 12 -7.96 21.24 -20.50
N ILE A 13 -7.38 20.10 -20.90
CA ILE A 13 -5.95 19.84 -20.76
C ILE A 13 -5.16 20.84 -21.61
N ALA A 14 -5.50 20.97 -22.90
CA ALA A 14 -4.83 21.89 -23.81
C ALA A 14 -4.91 23.36 -23.31
N GLN A 15 -6.04 23.76 -22.74
CA GLN A 15 -6.18 25.09 -22.14
C GLN A 15 -5.31 25.25 -20.90
N ALA A 16 -5.32 24.28 -19.97
CA ALA A 16 -4.49 24.33 -18.77
C ALA A 16 -2.99 24.34 -19.11
N LEU A 17 -2.60 23.68 -20.20
CA LEU A 17 -1.25 23.69 -20.77
C LEU A 17 -0.89 25.04 -21.43
N ARG A 18 -1.81 25.69 -22.12
CA ARG A 18 -1.54 27.03 -22.68
C ARG A 18 -1.45 28.11 -21.61
N GLU A 19 -2.20 27.98 -20.53
CA GLU A 19 -2.34 29.01 -19.48
C GLU A 19 -1.36 28.82 -18.30
N GLU A 20 -0.46 27.85 -18.33
CA GLU A 20 0.50 27.61 -17.23
C GLU A 20 -0.16 27.26 -15.87
N LYS A 21 -1.41 26.78 -15.90
CA LYS A 21 -2.22 26.46 -14.72
C LYS A 21 -2.01 25.04 -14.21
N GLY A 22 -0.85 24.80 -13.60
CA GLY A 22 -0.51 23.52 -12.99
C GLY A 22 -1.56 22.93 -12.03
N PRO A 23 -2.14 23.67 -11.07
CA PRO A 23 -3.11 23.10 -10.11
C PRO A 23 -4.42 22.63 -10.77
N GLN A 24 -4.85 23.29 -11.84
CA GLN A 24 -6.03 22.88 -12.60
C GLN A 24 -5.76 21.56 -13.32
N LEU A 25 -4.57 21.44 -13.89
CA LEU A 25 -4.10 20.26 -14.60
C LEU A 25 -3.91 19.05 -13.67
N ALA A 26 -3.43 19.29 -12.45
CA ALA A 26 -3.42 18.32 -11.36
C ALA A 26 -4.79 17.76 -11.04
N TYR A 27 -5.79 18.65 -10.98
CA TYR A 27 -7.16 18.28 -10.69
C TYR A 27 -7.78 17.45 -11.83
N LEU A 28 -7.52 17.85 -13.08
CA LEU A 28 -7.97 17.12 -14.28
C LEU A 28 -7.41 15.71 -14.36
N LEU A 29 -6.13 15.52 -13.98
CA LEU A 29 -5.45 14.22 -14.00
C LEU A 29 -5.56 13.44 -12.68
N LYS A 30 -6.38 13.90 -11.73
CA LYS A 30 -6.62 13.18 -10.46
C LYS A 30 -7.68 12.08 -10.69
N PRO A 31 -7.38 10.79 -10.50
CA PRO A 31 -8.35 9.70 -10.78
C PRO A 31 -9.60 9.73 -9.89
N THR A 32 -9.51 10.38 -8.72
CA THR A 32 -10.61 10.52 -7.76
C THR A 32 -11.46 11.78 -7.99
N SER A 33 -11.15 12.59 -9.01
CA SER A 33 -11.97 13.76 -9.35
C SER A 33 -13.33 13.35 -9.96
N GLU A 34 -14.30 14.26 -9.91
CA GLU A 34 -15.60 14.05 -10.57
C GLU A 34 -15.45 13.85 -12.08
N HIS A 35 -14.44 14.48 -12.68
CA HIS A 35 -14.12 14.30 -14.08
C HIS A 35 -13.72 12.85 -14.41
N GLY A 36 -12.86 12.24 -13.59
CA GLY A 36 -12.50 10.83 -13.73
C GLY A 36 -13.71 9.90 -13.67
N LYS A 37 -14.65 10.14 -12.76
CA LYS A 37 -15.90 9.34 -12.66
C LYS A 37 -16.76 9.45 -13.93
N GLN A 38 -16.78 10.62 -14.58
CA GLN A 38 -17.52 10.81 -15.83
C GLN A 38 -16.89 10.03 -16.98
N LEU A 39 -15.56 10.06 -17.11
CA LEU A 39 -14.83 9.29 -18.12
C LEU A 39 -15.05 7.77 -17.97
N VAL A 40 -15.12 7.26 -16.74
CA VAL A 40 -15.42 5.85 -16.47
C VAL A 40 -16.82 5.45 -16.93
N LYS A 41 -17.81 6.34 -16.78
CA LYS A 41 -19.19 6.08 -17.24
C LYS A 41 -19.27 6.02 -18.76
N GLU A 42 -18.51 6.86 -19.45
CA GLU A 42 -18.48 6.93 -20.90
C GLU A 42 -17.72 5.75 -21.51
N PHE A 43 -16.52 5.47 -20.99
CA PHE A 43 -15.71 4.36 -21.45
C PHE A 43 -15.80 3.20 -20.46
N LYS A 44 -16.75 2.27 -20.69
CA LYS A 44 -16.92 1.09 -19.83
C LYS A 44 -15.72 0.13 -19.87
N ASN A 45 -15.20 -0.17 -21.06
CA ASN A 45 -14.08 -1.10 -21.30
C ASN A 45 -13.10 -0.53 -22.34
N PRO A 46 -12.42 0.59 -22.05
CA PRO A 46 -11.48 1.18 -22.98
C PRO A 46 -10.25 0.28 -23.13
N THR A 47 -9.78 0.17 -24.37
CA THR A 47 -8.45 -0.34 -24.72
C THR A 47 -7.68 0.74 -25.46
N ARG A 48 -6.35 0.67 -25.47
CA ARG A 48 -5.54 1.64 -26.24
C ARG A 48 -5.96 1.68 -27.72
N GLN A 49 -6.24 0.52 -28.31
CA GLN A 49 -6.75 0.41 -29.69
C GLN A 49 -8.10 1.13 -29.89
N SER A 50 -9.01 1.07 -28.91
CA SER A 50 -10.30 1.78 -29.02
C SER A 50 -10.17 3.30 -28.95
N LEU A 51 -9.06 3.79 -28.39
CA LEU A 51 -8.79 5.22 -28.18
C LEU A 51 -7.74 5.77 -29.14
N SER A 52 -7.16 4.95 -30.02
CA SER A 52 -6.12 5.37 -30.96
C SER A 52 -6.58 6.45 -31.93
N TYR A 53 -7.89 6.55 -32.17
CA TYR A 53 -8.49 7.65 -32.92
C TYR A 53 -8.15 9.04 -32.35
N TYR A 54 -7.87 9.14 -31.05
CA TYR A 54 -7.50 10.39 -30.41
C TYR A 54 -5.98 10.65 -30.36
N GLU A 55 -5.15 9.72 -30.85
CA GLU A 55 -3.72 9.97 -31.02
C GLU A 55 -3.53 11.07 -32.09
N GLY A 56 -2.65 12.04 -31.83
CA GLY A 56 -2.43 13.23 -32.65
C GLY A 56 -3.43 14.37 -32.43
N SER A 57 -4.39 14.24 -31.49
CA SER A 57 -5.38 15.30 -31.21
C SER A 57 -4.81 16.53 -30.50
N MET A 58 -3.64 16.38 -29.87
CA MET A 58 -2.94 17.43 -29.13
C MET A 58 -1.44 17.33 -29.41
N GLU A 59 -0.69 18.34 -29.00
CA GLU A 59 0.78 18.27 -29.05
C GLU A 59 1.27 17.11 -28.17
N GLY A 60 1.97 16.17 -28.80
CA GLY A 60 2.55 15.03 -28.10
C GLY A 60 3.52 15.50 -27.02
N PRO A 61 3.50 14.90 -25.80
CA PRO A 61 2.91 13.60 -25.47
C PRO A 61 1.53 13.67 -24.79
N TRP A 62 0.82 14.81 -24.85
CA TRP A 62 -0.37 15.04 -24.01
C TRP A 62 -1.60 14.24 -24.44
N ASP A 63 -1.74 13.98 -25.72
CA ASP A 63 -2.73 13.09 -26.31
C ASP A 63 -2.56 11.64 -25.79
N GLU A 64 -1.32 11.12 -25.82
CA GLU A 64 -1.00 9.79 -25.28
C GLU A 64 -1.24 9.71 -23.78
N ILE A 65 -0.87 10.76 -23.02
CA ILE A 65 -1.11 10.84 -21.57
C ILE A 65 -2.61 10.85 -21.26
N ALA A 66 -3.42 11.59 -22.02
CA ALA A 66 -4.86 11.65 -21.82
C ALA A 66 -5.53 10.30 -22.09
N ILE A 67 -5.11 9.60 -23.14
CA ILE A 67 -5.57 8.22 -23.45
C ILE A 67 -5.18 7.27 -22.32
N GLN A 68 -3.92 7.34 -21.90
CA GLN A 68 -3.38 6.48 -20.85
C GLN A 68 -4.07 6.72 -19.50
N TYR A 69 -4.41 7.98 -19.17
CA TYR A 69 -5.17 8.36 -17.99
C TYR A 69 -6.57 7.71 -17.97
N VAL A 70 -7.30 7.69 -19.10
CA VAL A 70 -8.61 7.02 -19.19
C VAL A 70 -8.51 5.54 -18.82
N LEU A 71 -7.45 4.86 -19.26
CA LEU A 71 -7.20 3.47 -18.89
C LEU A 71 -6.97 3.32 -17.38
N VAL A 72 -6.13 4.18 -16.79
CA VAL A 72 -5.86 4.19 -15.34
C VAL A 72 -7.15 4.38 -14.54
N VAL A 73 -7.96 5.40 -14.85
CA VAL A 73 -9.20 5.67 -14.10
C VAL A 73 -10.21 4.53 -14.25
N ASN A 74 -10.29 3.89 -15.44
CA ASN A 74 -11.15 2.73 -15.64
C ASN A 74 -10.71 1.52 -14.79
N HIS A 75 -9.41 1.22 -14.76
CA HIS A 75 -8.87 0.16 -13.91
C HIS A 75 -9.07 0.47 -12.42
N CYS A 76 -8.90 1.73 -12.01
CA CYS A 76 -9.20 2.20 -10.65
C CYS A 76 -10.65 1.96 -10.26
N ALA A 77 -11.60 2.35 -11.13
CA ALA A 77 -13.03 2.17 -10.89
C ALA A 77 -13.42 0.69 -10.76
N LYS A 78 -12.74 -0.20 -11.49
CA LYS A 78 -12.96 -1.65 -11.42
C LYS A 78 -12.20 -2.35 -10.28
N ARG A 79 -11.52 -1.61 -9.42
CA ARG A 79 -10.68 -2.14 -8.33
C ARG A 79 -9.57 -3.09 -8.83
N ARG A 80 -9.14 -2.93 -10.09
CA ARG A 80 -8.03 -3.69 -10.71
C ARG A 80 -6.72 -2.96 -10.48
N ALA A 81 -6.19 -3.07 -9.26
CA ALA A 81 -5.07 -2.26 -8.79
C ALA A 81 -3.74 -2.56 -9.50
N ALA A 82 -3.50 -3.80 -9.89
CA ALA A 82 -2.25 -4.20 -10.56
C ALA A 82 -2.17 -3.62 -11.98
N GLU A 83 -3.27 -3.69 -12.72
CA GLU A 83 -3.38 -3.15 -14.08
C GLU A 83 -3.41 -1.62 -14.05
N ALA A 84 -4.16 -1.00 -13.13
CA ALA A 84 -4.12 0.45 -12.93
C ALA A 84 -2.69 0.94 -12.69
N PHE A 85 -1.93 0.23 -11.86
CA PHE A 85 -0.54 0.57 -11.59
C PHE A 85 0.37 0.37 -12.81
N LYS A 86 0.14 -0.68 -13.61
CA LYS A 86 0.90 -0.92 -14.85
C LYS A 86 0.67 0.21 -15.85
N GLU A 87 -0.59 0.59 -16.08
CA GLU A 87 -0.98 1.70 -16.95
C GLU A 87 -0.43 3.04 -16.44
N GLU A 88 -0.48 3.28 -15.12
CA GLU A 88 0.10 4.48 -14.50
C GLU A 88 1.63 4.53 -14.64
N CYS A 89 2.33 3.39 -14.50
CA CYS A 89 3.76 3.32 -14.74
C CYS A 89 4.12 3.67 -16.18
N THR A 90 3.30 3.26 -17.13
CA THR A 90 3.45 3.63 -18.55
C THR A 90 3.24 5.13 -18.75
N LEU A 91 2.20 5.71 -18.13
CA LEU A 91 1.94 7.16 -18.15
C LEU A 91 3.14 7.96 -17.63
N VAL A 92 3.71 7.54 -16.49
CA VAL A 92 4.89 8.20 -15.90
C VAL A 92 6.12 8.09 -16.79
N LYS A 93 6.30 6.99 -17.52
CA LYS A 93 7.42 6.81 -18.46
C LYS A 93 7.29 7.70 -19.70
N MET A 94 6.06 7.97 -20.15
CA MET A 94 5.77 8.85 -21.29
C MET A 94 5.96 10.34 -20.96
N SER A 95 6.04 10.70 -19.68
CA SER A 95 6.25 12.08 -19.25
C SER A 95 7.70 12.54 -19.46
N PRO A 96 7.97 13.59 -20.27
CA PRO A 96 9.32 14.08 -20.51
C PRO A 96 9.87 14.80 -19.27
N TYR A 97 10.86 14.19 -18.62
CA TYR A 97 11.55 14.75 -17.44
C TYR A 97 12.20 16.12 -17.72
N ALA A 98 12.59 16.40 -18.97
CA ALA A 98 13.28 17.62 -19.36
C ALA A 98 12.37 18.88 -19.31
N GLU A 99 11.06 18.73 -19.56
CA GLU A 99 10.08 19.83 -19.51
C GLU A 99 9.40 20.00 -18.14
N SER A 100 9.57 19.02 -17.26
CA SER A 100 8.99 18.99 -15.91
C SER A 100 9.37 20.20 -15.03
N ARG A 101 10.49 20.88 -15.34
CA ARG A 101 10.95 22.08 -14.63
C ARG A 101 10.08 23.32 -14.88
N LYS A 102 9.41 23.44 -16.04
CA LYS A 102 8.47 24.56 -16.31
C LYS A 102 7.16 24.42 -15.55
N TRP A 103 6.82 23.19 -15.15
CA TRP A 103 5.51 22.84 -14.60
C TRP A 103 5.65 22.03 -13.31
N GLY A 104 6.20 22.64 -12.26
CA GLY A 104 6.44 21.98 -10.96
C GLY A 104 5.23 21.24 -10.36
N VAL A 105 4.02 21.51 -10.85
CA VAL A 105 2.82 20.77 -10.49
C VAL A 105 2.77 19.35 -11.08
N TYR A 106 3.32 19.08 -12.27
CA TYR A 106 3.43 17.71 -12.81
C TYR A 106 4.36 16.83 -12.00
N TYR A 107 5.45 17.41 -11.50
CA TYR A 107 6.33 16.71 -10.57
C TYR A 107 5.57 16.32 -9.30
N VAL A 108 4.79 17.24 -8.73
CA VAL A 108 4.01 16.99 -7.50
C VAL A 108 2.84 16.03 -7.73
N VAL A 109 2.13 16.14 -8.85
CA VAL A 109 1.01 15.24 -9.23
C VAL A 109 1.52 13.86 -9.55
N GLY A 110 2.56 13.76 -10.40
CA GLY A 110 3.25 12.51 -10.70
C GLY A 110 3.81 11.87 -9.44
N LEU A 111 4.39 12.64 -8.50
CA LEU A 111 4.81 12.13 -7.19
C LEU A 111 3.64 11.66 -6.34
N ILE A 112 2.54 12.42 -6.26
CA ILE A 112 1.39 12.07 -5.42
C ILE A 112 0.68 10.83 -5.96
N LEU A 113 0.45 10.75 -7.27
CA LEU A 113 -0.14 9.57 -7.93
C LEU A 113 0.79 8.37 -7.85
N LYS A 114 2.10 8.54 -8.16
CA LYS A 114 3.09 7.48 -8.02
C LYS A 114 3.19 7.00 -6.58
N CYS A 115 3.20 7.87 -5.58
CA CYS A 115 3.23 7.48 -4.17
C CYS A 115 1.92 6.80 -3.75
N TYR A 116 0.75 7.35 -4.11
CA TYR A 116 -0.55 6.78 -3.72
C TYR A 116 -0.79 5.40 -4.33
N PHE A 117 -0.58 5.25 -5.65
CA PHE A 117 -0.75 3.96 -6.32
C PHE A 117 0.34 2.97 -5.95
N ARG A 118 1.59 3.41 -5.79
CA ARG A 118 2.67 2.52 -5.36
C ARG A 118 2.44 2.01 -3.95
N VAL A 119 2.03 2.85 -3.00
CA VAL A 119 1.72 2.42 -1.63
C VAL A 119 0.57 1.42 -1.63
N THR A 120 -0.50 1.72 -2.37
CA THR A 120 -1.68 0.85 -2.45
C THR A 120 -1.34 -0.50 -3.11
N TYR A 121 -0.61 -0.49 -4.22
CA TYR A 121 -0.16 -1.70 -4.91
C TYR A 121 0.76 -2.55 -4.02
N ARG A 122 1.75 -1.93 -3.38
CA ARG A 122 2.70 -2.60 -2.48
C ARG A 122 1.99 -3.17 -1.26
N TYR A 123 0.99 -2.46 -0.72
CA TYR A 123 0.13 -2.98 0.33
C TYR A 123 -0.60 -4.25 -0.11
N TYR A 124 -1.29 -4.24 -1.25
CA TYR A 124 -2.01 -5.44 -1.72
C TYR A 124 -1.08 -6.59 -2.10
N LEU A 125 0.08 -6.30 -2.68
CA LEU A 125 1.09 -7.32 -2.98
C LEU A 125 1.62 -7.95 -1.69
N GLY A 126 1.90 -7.13 -0.67
CA GLY A 126 2.27 -7.59 0.66
C GLY A 126 1.18 -8.43 1.32
N MET A 127 -0.08 -8.03 1.19
CA MET A 127 -1.24 -8.78 1.67
C MET A 127 -1.41 -10.13 0.98
N LEU A 128 -1.25 -10.19 -0.34
CA LEU A 128 -1.30 -11.45 -1.09
C LEU A 128 -0.17 -12.39 -0.66
N SER A 129 1.05 -11.86 -0.53
CA SER A 129 2.18 -12.63 0.00
C SER A 129 1.94 -13.10 1.43
N PHE A 130 1.33 -12.26 2.28
CA PHE A 130 0.98 -12.62 3.66
C PHE A 130 -0.02 -13.78 3.72
N LEU A 131 -1.07 -13.73 2.91
CA LEU A 131 -2.08 -14.79 2.81
C LEU A 131 -1.51 -16.10 2.24
N ASN A 132 -0.51 -16.00 1.36
CA ASN A 132 0.23 -17.14 0.83
C ASN A 132 1.36 -17.61 1.77
N GLU A 133 1.44 -17.08 2.99
CA GLU A 133 2.48 -17.35 3.99
C GLU A 133 3.93 -17.06 3.55
N ASP A 134 4.12 -16.31 2.46
CA ASP A 134 5.42 -15.76 2.05
C ASP A 134 5.74 -14.51 2.89
N PHE A 135 6.06 -14.76 4.16
CA PHE A 135 6.25 -13.72 5.17
C PHE A 135 7.43 -12.80 4.88
N ALA A 136 8.50 -13.30 4.24
CA ALA A 136 9.67 -12.50 3.90
C ALA A 136 9.32 -11.45 2.85
N LYS A 137 8.62 -11.85 1.78
CA LYS A 137 8.16 -10.93 0.75
C LYS A 137 7.08 -10.00 1.28
N ALA A 138 6.13 -10.51 2.06
CA ALA A 138 5.09 -9.70 2.69
C ALA A 138 5.68 -8.56 3.52
N GLU A 139 6.67 -8.86 4.36
CA GLU A 139 7.36 -7.90 5.21
C GLU A 139 8.08 -6.83 4.36
N GLN A 140 8.78 -7.24 3.30
CA GLN A 140 9.45 -6.31 2.38
C GLN A 140 8.46 -5.34 1.72
N GLU A 141 7.38 -5.87 1.16
CA GLU A 141 6.39 -5.09 0.42
C GLU A 141 5.60 -4.15 1.34
N LEU A 142 5.18 -4.61 2.51
CA LEU A 142 4.49 -3.79 3.51
C LEU A 142 5.41 -2.73 4.13
N THR A 143 6.69 -3.05 4.34
CA THR A 143 7.69 -2.07 4.79
C THR A 143 7.84 -0.95 3.76
N LEU A 144 7.95 -1.29 2.48
CA LEU A 144 8.01 -0.31 1.40
C LEU A 144 6.71 0.51 1.31
N ALA A 145 5.54 -0.12 1.50
CA ALA A 145 4.27 0.59 1.55
C ALA A 145 4.22 1.59 2.71
N PHE A 146 4.71 1.21 3.89
CA PHE A 146 4.74 2.08 5.07
C PHE A 146 5.64 3.30 4.89
N TYR A 147 6.88 3.10 4.42
CA TYR A 147 7.84 4.20 4.22
C TYR A 147 7.43 5.18 3.13
N ASN A 148 6.73 4.72 2.10
CA ASN A 148 6.22 5.59 1.03
C ASN A 148 4.84 6.18 1.36
N CYS A 149 4.20 5.77 2.47
CA CYS A 149 2.90 6.29 2.87
C CYS A 149 3.00 7.74 3.33
N TYR A 150 2.00 8.55 2.98
CA TYR A 150 1.92 9.94 3.45
C TYR A 150 1.90 10.00 4.98
N THR A 151 2.78 10.83 5.56
CA THR A 151 3.04 10.86 7.01
C THR A 151 1.83 11.29 7.85
N LYS A 152 0.91 12.07 7.29
CA LYS A 152 -0.33 12.47 7.98
C LYS A 152 -1.50 11.51 7.73
N ALA A 153 -1.36 10.53 6.83
CA ALA A 153 -2.41 9.54 6.55
C ALA A 153 -2.40 8.40 7.59
N ARG A 154 -2.75 8.72 8.84
CA ARG A 154 -2.70 7.79 9.98
C ARG A 154 -3.51 6.50 9.73
N ALA A 155 -4.70 6.61 9.16
CA ALA A 155 -5.52 5.44 8.86
C ALA A 155 -4.83 4.45 7.90
N ASN A 156 -4.09 4.95 6.90
CA ASN A 156 -3.37 4.09 5.96
C ASN A 156 -2.16 3.44 6.62
N GLN A 157 -1.44 4.20 7.44
CA GLN A 157 -0.33 3.68 8.23
C GLN A 157 -0.80 2.57 9.18
N GLU A 158 -1.94 2.77 9.87
CA GLU A 158 -2.52 1.79 10.77
C GLU A 158 -2.87 0.49 10.04
N ARG A 159 -3.48 0.57 8.85
CA ARG A 159 -3.79 -0.61 8.02
C ARG A 159 -2.53 -1.37 7.62
N VAL A 160 -1.45 -0.68 7.23
CA VAL A 160 -0.19 -1.34 6.89
C VAL A 160 0.44 -1.98 8.13
N LEU A 161 0.47 -1.26 9.26
CA LEU A 161 1.05 -1.73 10.52
C LEU A 161 0.30 -2.92 11.12
N THR A 162 -1.01 -3.01 10.90
CA THR A 162 -1.83 -4.15 11.32
C THR A 162 -1.23 -5.50 10.86
N TYR A 163 -0.62 -5.54 9.67
CA TYR A 163 0.02 -6.74 9.13
C TYR A 163 1.54 -6.76 9.30
N LEU A 164 2.18 -5.58 9.30
CA LEU A 164 3.63 -5.49 9.45
C LEU A 164 4.09 -5.84 10.88
N ILE A 165 3.33 -5.46 11.92
CA ILE A 165 3.65 -5.77 13.32
C ILE A 165 3.71 -7.29 13.56
N PRO A 166 2.68 -8.09 13.25
CA PRO A 166 2.72 -9.53 13.51
C PRO A 166 3.84 -10.25 12.73
N LEU A 167 4.15 -9.82 11.50
CA LEU A 167 5.32 -10.33 10.75
C LEU A 167 6.65 -10.07 11.48
N ARG A 168 6.81 -8.87 12.05
CA ARG A 168 8.01 -8.50 12.82
C ARG A 168 8.06 -9.25 14.15
N ILE A 169 6.91 -9.40 14.82
CA ILE A 169 6.79 -10.20 16.05
C ILE A 169 7.24 -11.64 15.79
N LEU A 170 6.78 -12.29 14.73
CA LEU A 170 7.21 -13.65 14.34
C LEU A 170 8.73 -13.80 14.26
N ARG A 171 9.43 -12.76 13.78
CA ARG A 171 10.90 -12.72 13.71
C ARG A 171 11.59 -12.38 15.04
N GLY A 172 10.83 -12.16 16.11
CA GLY A 172 11.30 -11.76 17.43
C GLY A 172 11.51 -10.25 17.60
N HIS A 173 11.12 -9.42 16.63
CA HIS A 173 11.21 -7.96 16.73
C HIS A 173 9.90 -7.39 17.29
N LEU A 174 9.94 -6.94 18.54
CA LEU A 174 8.78 -6.34 19.20
C LEU A 174 8.67 -4.84 18.88
N PRO A 175 7.46 -4.29 18.69
CA PRO A 175 7.27 -2.87 18.45
C PRO A 175 7.64 -2.03 19.69
N SER A 176 8.11 -0.79 19.43
CA SER A 176 8.41 0.17 20.50
C SER A 176 7.13 0.78 21.07
N ARG A 177 7.19 1.23 22.33
CA ARG A 177 6.05 1.91 22.98
C ARG A 177 5.69 3.20 22.24
N GLU A 178 6.67 3.98 21.82
CA GLU A 178 6.46 5.19 21.01
C GLU A 178 5.70 4.94 19.70
N LEU A 179 5.82 3.75 19.08
CA LEU A 179 5.04 3.40 17.91
C LEU A 179 3.59 3.09 18.30
N LEU A 180 3.39 2.31 19.36
CA LEU A 180 2.06 1.90 19.82
C LEU A 180 1.25 3.06 20.37
N ASP A 181 1.88 3.99 21.09
CA ASP A 181 1.22 5.21 21.62
C ASP A 181 0.65 6.08 20.50
N ARG A 182 1.21 6.00 19.29
CA ARG A 182 0.71 6.71 18.09
C ARG A 182 -0.50 6.04 17.46
N PHE A 183 -0.73 4.75 17.72
CA PHE A 183 -1.80 3.94 17.13
C PHE A 183 -2.53 3.11 18.20
N PRO A 184 -3.44 3.72 18.99
CA PRO A 184 -4.09 3.06 20.13
C PRO A 184 -4.83 1.77 19.77
N VAL A 185 -5.41 1.69 18.57
CA VAL A 185 -6.11 0.49 18.08
C VAL A 185 -5.14 -0.70 17.97
N LEU A 186 -3.89 -0.44 17.57
CA LEU A 186 -2.84 -1.45 17.46
C LEU A 186 -2.23 -1.78 18.83
N ASP A 187 -2.13 -0.78 19.72
CA ASP A 187 -1.68 -1.01 21.09
C ASP A 187 -2.62 -1.98 21.81
N ASP A 188 -3.92 -1.73 21.75
CA ASP A 188 -4.96 -2.59 22.31
C ASP A 188 -4.88 -4.02 21.73
N LEU A 189 -4.71 -4.13 20.41
CA LEU A 189 -4.65 -5.43 19.74
C LEU A 189 -3.40 -6.24 20.10
N PHE A 190 -2.22 -5.61 20.13
CA PHE A 190 -0.94 -6.33 20.21
C PHE A 190 -0.29 -6.34 21.60
N THR A 191 -0.65 -5.42 22.51
CA THR A 191 -0.05 -5.35 23.85
C THR A 191 -0.15 -6.66 24.65
N PRO A 192 -1.28 -7.39 24.67
CA PRO A 192 -1.37 -8.67 25.39
C PRO A 192 -0.31 -9.67 24.92
N PHE A 193 -0.16 -9.83 23.60
CA PHE A 193 0.83 -10.72 22.98
C PHE A 193 2.27 -10.26 23.26
N ILE A 194 2.54 -8.95 23.14
CA ILE A 194 3.88 -8.39 23.39
C ILE A 194 4.31 -8.62 24.84
N ARG A 195 3.40 -8.44 25.81
CA ARG A 195 3.69 -8.67 27.24
C ARG A 195 3.98 -10.15 27.49
N ALA A 196 3.12 -11.04 27.00
CA ALA A 196 3.28 -12.49 27.14
C ALA A 196 4.59 -13.00 26.52
N VAL A 197 4.97 -12.52 25.32
CA VAL A 197 6.25 -12.87 24.68
C VAL A 197 7.45 -12.38 25.48
N ARG A 198 7.39 -11.18 26.07
CA ARG A 198 8.49 -10.65 26.92
C ARG A 198 8.65 -11.44 28.21
N THR A 199 7.55 -11.84 28.83
CA THR A 199 7.59 -12.61 30.09
C THR A 199 7.80 -14.10 29.86
N GLY A 200 7.59 -14.61 28.64
CA GLY A 200 7.57 -16.05 28.37
C GLY A 200 6.35 -16.73 28.97
N ASP A 201 5.26 -15.98 29.20
CA ASP A 201 4.03 -16.48 29.80
C ASP A 201 3.11 -17.05 28.72
N ILE A 202 3.15 -18.37 28.58
CA ILE A 202 2.36 -19.10 27.58
C ILE A 202 0.86 -19.03 27.90
N ARG A 203 0.48 -19.07 29.19
CA ARG A 203 -0.93 -19.06 29.59
C ARG A 203 -1.58 -17.71 29.29
N ALA A 204 -0.86 -16.63 29.55
CA ALA A 204 -1.32 -15.30 29.19
C ALA A 204 -1.43 -15.12 27.67
N TYR A 205 -0.54 -15.76 26.89
CA TYR A 205 -0.60 -15.74 25.43
C TYR A 205 -1.86 -16.46 24.90
N ASP A 206 -2.12 -17.67 25.40
CA ASP A 206 -3.27 -18.48 25.00
C ASP A 206 -4.59 -17.78 25.34
N SER A 207 -4.68 -17.22 26.56
CA SER A 207 -5.87 -16.44 26.95
C SER A 207 -6.09 -15.20 26.08
N ALA A 208 -5.01 -14.55 25.62
CA ALA A 208 -5.11 -13.42 24.69
C ALA A 208 -5.56 -13.83 23.28
N LEU A 209 -5.14 -15.01 22.80
CA LEU A 209 -5.62 -15.57 21.53
C LEU A 209 -7.13 -15.84 21.60
N ASP A 210 -7.59 -16.49 22.67
CA ASP A 210 -9.02 -16.81 22.88
C ASP A 210 -9.88 -15.55 22.95
N GLN A 211 -9.45 -14.53 23.72
CA GLN A 211 -10.19 -13.29 23.89
C GLN A 211 -10.30 -12.49 22.58
N CYS A 212 -9.27 -12.52 21.75
CA CYS A 212 -9.19 -11.73 20.51
C CYS A 212 -9.57 -12.54 19.26
N GLU A 213 -9.95 -13.81 19.39
CA GLU A 213 -10.13 -14.76 18.27
C GLU A 213 -10.92 -14.16 17.11
N ARG A 214 -12.15 -13.68 17.38
CA ARG A 214 -13.02 -13.09 16.34
C ARG A 214 -12.34 -11.95 15.59
N ARG A 215 -11.75 -11.00 16.33
CA ARG A 215 -11.08 -9.83 15.74
C ARG A 215 -9.84 -10.24 14.94
N LEU A 216 -9.11 -11.25 15.38
CA LEU A 216 -7.94 -11.77 14.68
C LEU A 216 -8.31 -12.54 13.41
N VAL A 217 -9.40 -13.30 13.44
CA VAL A 217 -9.94 -14.00 12.27
C VAL A 217 -10.40 -13.01 11.21
N ASP A 218 -11.16 -11.98 11.59
CA ASP A 218 -11.62 -10.93 10.67
C ASP A 218 -10.46 -10.19 9.97
N LEU A 219 -9.31 -10.09 10.66
CA LEU A 219 -8.09 -9.48 10.15
C LEU A 219 -7.14 -10.49 9.48
N ASN A 220 -7.48 -11.77 9.38
CA ASN A 220 -6.60 -12.85 8.92
C ASN A 220 -5.27 -12.97 9.69
N LEU A 221 -5.23 -12.55 10.96
CA LEU A 221 -4.02 -12.54 11.79
C LEU A 221 -3.90 -13.74 12.72
N TYR A 222 -4.98 -14.49 12.92
CA TYR A 222 -5.03 -15.57 13.92
C TYR A 222 -3.89 -16.57 13.74
N LEU A 223 -3.75 -17.16 12.55
CA LEU A 223 -2.71 -18.14 12.26
C LEU A 223 -1.28 -17.58 12.43
N THR A 224 -1.08 -16.33 12.04
CA THR A 224 0.22 -15.65 12.16
C THR A 224 0.62 -15.45 13.61
N LEU A 225 -0.32 -15.04 14.47
CA LEU A 225 -0.08 -14.88 15.90
C LEU A 225 -0.01 -16.22 16.64
N GLU A 226 -0.77 -17.24 16.22
CA GLU A 226 -0.63 -18.61 16.74
C GLU A 226 0.81 -19.10 16.55
N LYS A 227 1.38 -18.94 15.34
CA LYS A 227 2.79 -19.29 15.08
C LYS A 227 3.78 -18.51 15.96
N ALA A 228 3.47 -17.25 16.30
CA ALA A 228 4.33 -16.45 17.17
C ALA A 228 4.36 -16.93 18.63
N ARG A 229 3.45 -17.83 19.05
CA ARG A 229 3.43 -18.48 20.36
C ARG A 229 4.76 -19.19 20.69
N GLU A 230 5.44 -19.72 19.68
CA GLU A 230 6.76 -20.37 19.85
C GLU A 230 7.81 -19.46 20.49
N LEU A 231 7.66 -18.14 20.36
CA LEU A 231 8.56 -17.17 20.99
C LEU A 231 8.41 -17.15 22.50
N CYS A 232 7.21 -17.33 23.04
CA CYS A 232 6.97 -17.45 24.48
C CYS A 232 7.68 -18.70 25.02
N ILE A 233 7.55 -19.83 24.30
CA ILE A 233 8.18 -21.10 24.64
C ILE A 233 9.71 -20.94 24.67
N ARG A 234 10.29 -20.35 23.62
CA ARG A 234 11.73 -20.06 23.54
C ARG A 234 12.20 -19.16 24.68
N GLY A 235 11.42 -18.15 25.04
CA GLY A 235 11.69 -17.26 26.17
C GLY A 235 11.69 -18.01 27.51
N LEU A 236 10.72 -18.91 27.72
CA LEU A 236 10.64 -19.74 28.91
C LEU A 236 11.84 -20.68 29.04
N PHE A 237 12.19 -21.41 27.97
CA PHE A 237 13.36 -22.29 27.97
C PHE A 237 14.66 -21.53 28.22
N ARG A 238 14.82 -20.32 27.66
CA ARG A 238 15.99 -19.49 27.93
C ARG A 238 16.09 -19.11 29.40
N LYS A 239 14.97 -18.74 30.04
CA LYS A 239 14.96 -18.42 31.47
C LYS A 239 15.32 -19.65 32.31
N VAL A 240 14.68 -20.79 32.05
CA VAL A 240 14.98 -22.06 32.73
C VAL A 240 16.45 -22.42 32.58
N TYR A 241 17.01 -22.34 31.37
CA TYR A 241 18.43 -22.62 31.13
C TYR A 241 19.36 -21.71 31.95
N VAL A 242 19.05 -20.41 32.05
CA VAL A 242 19.83 -19.45 32.85
C VAL A 242 19.70 -19.73 34.35
N PHE A 243 18.51 -20.10 34.85
CA PHE A 243 18.28 -20.41 36.26
C PHE A 243 18.83 -21.77 36.69
N SER A 244 18.88 -22.74 35.77
CA SER A 244 19.29 -24.10 36.09
C SER A 244 20.81 -24.29 36.15
N ASP A 245 21.60 -23.24 35.90
CA ASP A 245 23.08 -23.22 35.95
C ASP A 245 23.73 -24.50 35.39
N ILE A 246 23.13 -25.05 34.32
CA ILE A 246 23.52 -26.35 33.79
C ILE A 246 24.91 -26.12 33.15
N PRO A 247 25.98 -26.74 33.67
CA PRO A 247 27.30 -26.60 33.07
C PRO A 247 27.18 -27.09 31.63
N ARG A 248 27.62 -26.23 30.68
CA ARG A 248 27.54 -26.42 29.22
C ARG A 248 27.54 -27.90 28.85
N ILE A 249 26.36 -28.47 28.63
CA ILE A 249 26.28 -29.77 27.98
C ILE A 249 26.64 -29.46 26.53
N HIS A 250 27.86 -29.84 26.15
CA HIS A 250 28.29 -29.92 24.77
C HIS A 250 27.35 -30.88 24.04
N VAL A 251 26.22 -30.37 23.55
CA VAL A 251 25.42 -31.08 22.57
C VAL A 251 26.20 -30.98 21.26
N LEU A 252 26.60 -32.16 20.81
CA LEU A 252 27.54 -32.47 19.74
C LEU A 252 27.12 -31.87 18.38
N ARG A 253 28.15 -31.71 17.54
CA ARG A 253 28.14 -31.34 16.12
C ARG A 253 27.02 -31.97 15.30
#